data_AF-A0A101SEC1-F1
#
_entry.id   AF-A0A101SEC1-F1
#
_cell.length_a   1.000
_cell.length_b   1.000
_cell.length_c   1.000
_cell.angle_alpha   90.00
_cell.angle_beta   90.00
_cell.angle_gamma   90.00
#
_symmetry.space_group_name_H-M   'P 1'
#
loop_
_entity.id
_entity.type
_entity.pdbx_description
1 polymer ?
#
loop_
_entity_poly.entity_id
_entity_poly.type
_entity_poly.pdbx_seq_one_letter_code
_entity_poly.pdbx_strand_id
1 'polypeptide(L)'
;MADNVTSLFRSTAAHSPSMAALAREGGDGTGPVDFCIPCNPYFPTPAMMDTMASRLKDIITYYPSSADTITAELCNLLQLPPQAVAMGNGSTELITWIDHLLVRESLAIPVPTFGRWTDQPMETGKRVDMFPLQESSGFALDLAQYAEFIRTRGTRVAVICNPNNPDGGFLHKHALVQFMDAMADLDLIVIDESFLEFADAEQEPSVVQEAMIRPNVIVLRSLGKNFGLHGIRFGYMVANPSLAGRVRSMLPKWNLNAFAEYVVFMLKEHGAEYAQSLHQVRRDRLDMASQLAALPGLTVYPSQGNFLFVRLPVGAEGTVVRDRMLTEHRILVRECGNKIGSSSRFLRLVVRPQVDVRRLVSGLEQVLYGTRRGAAVPELAQGTSYSSGTAAVDRLVGQTNGAGMQDLAAMAVGGGGMGGGVGMPMPVAQPMAVAAAAPMGVAASMGTASSMGAGMPMPAQMPAPAPMPAPAPAPMPTPPPAPAAPAPFAAPSGPTPVGVPARGGLTAAQVRGMTAPAPGAPQELSQAPATGWPNAQSWPNAAGMGQTG
;
A
#
# COMPACT_ATOMS: atom_id res chain seq x y z
N MET A 1 -18.80 7.08 27.84
CA MET A 1 -18.18 7.40 26.53
C MET A 1 -17.29 6.27 25.99
N ALA A 2 -16.48 5.58 26.82
CA ALA A 2 -15.56 4.51 26.36
C ALA A 2 -16.23 3.33 25.63
N ASP A 3 -17.43 2.92 26.07
CA ASP A 3 -18.17 1.81 25.43
C ASP A 3 -18.65 2.16 24.01
N ASN A 4 -18.88 3.45 23.70
CA ASN A 4 -19.44 3.85 22.41
C ASN A 4 -18.38 3.80 21.29
N VAL A 5 -17.17 4.29 21.55
CA VAL A 5 -16.08 4.32 20.55
C VAL A 5 -15.57 2.93 20.23
N THR A 6 -15.44 2.05 21.23
CA THR A 6 -14.98 0.67 21.03
C THR A 6 -16.03 -0.20 20.33
N SER A 7 -17.32 0.14 20.45
CA SER A 7 -18.41 -0.54 19.73
C SER A 7 -18.25 -0.43 18.20
N LEU A 8 -17.59 0.62 17.69
CA LEU A 8 -17.34 0.80 16.26
C LEU A 8 -16.49 -0.33 15.65
N PHE A 9 -15.64 -0.99 16.44
CA PHE A 9 -14.87 -2.13 15.97
C PHE A 9 -15.70 -3.40 15.83
N ARG A 10 -16.89 -3.46 16.44
CA ARG A 10 -17.81 -4.60 16.35
C ARG A 10 -18.84 -4.44 15.24
N SER A 11 -19.14 -3.20 14.85
CA SER A 11 -20.20 -2.87 13.87
C SER A 11 -19.70 -2.70 12.43
N THR A 12 -18.38 -2.66 12.19
CA THR A 12 -17.83 -2.35 10.87
C THR A 12 -17.25 -3.60 10.20
N ALA A 13 -17.68 -3.89 8.96
CA ALA A 13 -17.06 -4.92 8.11
C ALA A 13 -15.63 -4.54 7.65
N ALA A 14 -15.28 -3.26 7.76
CA ALA A 14 -13.95 -2.75 7.47
C ALA A 14 -12.98 -3.05 8.62
N HIS A 15 -11.71 -3.33 8.28
CA HIS A 15 -10.65 -3.71 9.22
C HIS A 15 -10.37 -2.69 10.34
N SER A 16 -10.81 -1.43 10.22
CA SER A 16 -10.74 -0.40 11.25
C SER A 16 -11.82 0.66 11.00
N PRO A 17 -12.43 1.26 12.05
CA PRO A 17 -13.36 2.36 11.89
C PRO A 17 -12.66 3.57 11.28
N SER A 18 -13.41 4.39 10.54
CA SER A 18 -12.84 5.58 9.92
C SER A 18 -12.49 6.64 10.97
N MET A 19 -11.44 7.42 10.72
CA MET A 19 -11.08 8.55 11.57
C MET A 19 -12.23 9.57 11.73
N ALA A 20 -13.04 9.75 10.68
CA ALA A 20 -14.23 10.58 10.75
C ALA A 20 -15.30 10.02 11.70
N ALA A 21 -15.48 8.69 11.74
CA ALA A 21 -16.37 8.06 12.71
C ALA A 21 -15.85 8.23 14.14
N LEU A 22 -14.54 8.01 14.35
CA LEU A 22 -13.89 8.20 15.64
C LEU A 22 -13.95 9.66 16.14
N ALA A 23 -13.75 10.64 15.26
CA ALA A 23 -13.83 12.05 15.61
C ALA A 23 -15.25 12.49 15.98
N ARG A 24 -16.28 11.97 15.30
CA ARG A 24 -17.69 12.23 15.64
C ARG A 24 -18.05 11.68 17.02
N GLU A 25 -17.60 10.47 17.35
CA GLU A 25 -17.85 9.86 18.66
C GLU A 25 -17.02 10.47 19.79
N GLY A 26 -15.86 11.06 19.47
CA GLY A 26 -14.94 11.69 20.43
C GLY A 26 -15.40 13.06 20.95
N GLY A 27 -16.40 13.69 20.34
CA GLY A 27 -17.07 14.90 20.83
C GLY A 27 -16.32 16.24 20.66
N ASP A 28 -15.00 16.23 20.47
CA ASP A 28 -14.17 17.44 20.32
C ASP A 28 -13.77 17.77 18.87
N GLY A 29 -14.22 16.97 17.90
CA GLY A 29 -13.90 17.12 16.48
C GLY A 29 -12.46 16.75 16.10
N THR A 30 -11.62 16.36 17.06
CA THR A 30 -10.24 15.93 16.82
C THR A 30 -10.14 14.41 16.89
N GLY A 31 -9.62 13.76 15.84
CA GLY A 31 -9.41 12.31 15.85
C GLY A 31 -8.28 11.88 16.81
N PRO A 32 -8.18 10.59 17.16
CA PRO A 32 -7.00 10.05 17.85
C PRO A 32 -5.74 10.18 16.98
N VAL A 33 -4.56 10.00 17.59
CA VAL A 33 -3.33 9.83 16.79
C VAL A 33 -3.39 8.48 16.08
N ASP A 34 -3.32 8.49 14.75
CA ASP A 34 -3.54 7.32 13.90
C ASP A 34 -2.24 6.56 13.63
N PHE A 35 -2.01 5.47 14.36
CA PHE A 35 -0.97 4.46 14.08
C PHE A 35 -1.53 3.26 13.29
N CYS A 36 -2.76 3.37 12.77
CA CYS A 36 -3.48 2.31 12.07
C CYS A 36 -3.22 2.36 10.56
N ILE A 37 -3.44 3.50 9.90
CA ILE A 37 -3.43 3.62 8.43
C ILE A 37 -2.05 4.03 7.92
N PRO A 38 -1.34 3.18 7.15
CA PRO A 38 0.02 3.51 6.70
C PRO A 38 0.00 4.70 5.75
N CYS A 39 0.60 5.81 6.14
CA CYS A 39 0.72 7.00 5.33
C CYS A 39 2.11 7.61 5.43
N ASN A 40 2.48 8.41 4.42
CA ASN A 40 3.60 9.33 4.55
C ASN A 40 3.11 10.58 5.29
N PRO A 41 3.57 10.86 6.51
CA PRO A 41 3.14 12.03 7.27
C PRO A 41 3.83 13.33 6.83
N TYR A 42 4.82 13.25 5.93
CA TYR A 42 5.67 14.37 5.51
C TYR A 42 5.41 14.84 4.08
N PHE A 43 4.44 14.22 3.39
CA PHE A 43 4.04 14.59 2.04
C PHE A 43 2.52 14.52 1.90
N PRO A 44 1.90 15.43 1.14
CA PRO A 44 2.47 16.68 0.61
C PRO A 44 2.85 17.67 1.72
N THR A 45 3.66 18.68 1.40
CA THR A 45 4.03 19.72 2.38
C THR A 45 2.84 20.64 2.70
N PRO A 46 2.85 21.38 3.82
CA PRO A 46 1.79 22.35 4.12
C PRO A 46 1.53 23.36 2.99
N ALA A 47 2.57 23.89 2.35
CA ALA A 47 2.43 24.83 1.24
C ALA A 47 1.76 24.20 0.00
N MET A 48 2.05 22.93 -0.28
CA MET A 48 1.38 22.18 -1.35
C MET A 48 -0.11 21.96 -1.02
N MET A 49 -0.43 21.68 0.25
CA MET A 49 -1.82 21.59 0.70
C MET A 49 -2.56 22.93 0.57
N ASP A 50 -1.93 24.04 0.92
CA ASP A 50 -2.50 25.39 0.77
C ASP A 50 -2.74 25.73 -0.71
N THR A 51 -1.80 25.33 -1.58
CA THR A 51 -1.94 25.52 -3.03
C THR A 51 -3.11 24.70 -3.56
N MET A 52 -3.25 23.43 -3.16
CA MET A 52 -4.40 22.59 -3.52
C MET A 52 -5.72 23.19 -3.02
N ALA A 53 -5.75 23.71 -1.79
CA ALA A 53 -6.93 24.35 -1.21
C ALA A 53 -7.34 25.62 -1.99
N SER A 54 -6.37 26.42 -2.43
CA SER A 54 -6.64 27.60 -3.26
C SER A 54 -7.27 27.28 -4.62
N ARG A 55 -7.04 26.07 -5.13
CA ARG A 55 -7.58 25.56 -6.41
C ARG A 55 -8.79 24.65 -6.24
N LEU A 56 -9.31 24.49 -5.02
CA LEU A 56 -10.37 23.54 -4.71
C LEU A 56 -11.60 23.71 -5.63
N LYS A 57 -12.02 24.95 -5.90
CA LYS A 57 -13.17 25.24 -6.78
C LYS A 57 -12.95 24.65 -8.18
N ASP A 58 -11.77 24.82 -8.76
CA ASP A 58 -11.46 24.30 -10.10
C ASP A 58 -11.46 22.77 -10.08
N ILE A 59 -10.75 22.18 -9.10
CA ILE A 59 -10.60 20.73 -8.95
C ILE A 59 -11.95 20.02 -8.84
N ILE A 60 -12.92 20.59 -8.10
CA ILE A 60 -14.23 19.95 -7.91
C ILE A 60 -15.24 20.26 -9.03
N THR A 61 -15.01 21.28 -9.86
CA THR A 61 -15.98 21.69 -10.90
C THR A 61 -15.58 21.25 -12.31
N TYR A 62 -14.30 20.99 -12.57
CA TYR A 62 -13.82 20.58 -13.88
C TYR A 62 -13.86 19.06 -14.03
N TYR A 63 -14.15 18.60 -15.25
CA TYR A 63 -13.87 17.21 -15.59
C TYR A 63 -12.35 17.02 -15.63
N PRO A 64 -11.83 15.91 -15.09
CA PRO A 64 -10.43 15.60 -15.23
C PRO A 64 -10.07 15.36 -16.70
N SER A 65 -8.79 15.52 -17.00
CA SER A 65 -8.17 15.05 -18.24
C SER A 65 -8.44 13.56 -18.45
N SER A 66 -8.25 13.08 -19.68
CA SER A 66 -8.37 11.66 -19.98
C SER A 66 -7.38 10.83 -19.15
N ALA A 67 -7.73 9.57 -18.89
CA ALA A 67 -6.83 8.64 -18.20
C ALA A 67 -5.49 8.50 -18.94
N ASP A 68 -5.49 8.57 -20.27
CA ASP A 68 -4.28 8.52 -21.09
C ASP A 68 -3.36 9.72 -20.82
N THR A 69 -3.91 10.94 -20.71
CA THR A 69 -3.14 12.15 -20.38
C THR A 69 -2.52 12.05 -18.99
N ILE A 70 -3.32 11.66 -17.98
CA ILE A 70 -2.84 11.53 -16.60
C ILE A 70 -1.79 10.41 -16.50
N THR A 71 -2.00 9.29 -17.20
CA THR A 71 -1.06 8.17 -17.26
C THR A 71 0.24 8.60 -17.93
N ALA A 72 0.18 9.33 -19.05
CA ALA A 72 1.38 9.83 -19.73
C ALA A 72 2.20 10.76 -18.83
N GLU A 73 1.56 11.65 -18.08
CA GLU A 73 2.27 12.55 -17.17
C GLU A 73 2.95 11.77 -16.03
N LEU A 74 2.25 10.82 -15.41
CA LEU A 74 2.85 9.95 -14.39
C LEU A 74 4.01 9.14 -14.99
N CYS A 75 3.85 8.60 -16.19
CA CYS A 75 4.87 7.81 -16.88
C CYS A 75 6.13 8.62 -17.22
N ASN A 76 5.99 9.90 -17.56
CA ASN A 76 7.12 10.80 -17.75
C ASN A 76 7.94 10.95 -16.46
N LEU A 77 7.29 11.03 -15.29
CA LEU A 77 7.99 11.09 -14.00
C LEU A 77 8.66 9.78 -13.65
N LEU A 78 7.99 8.65 -13.91
CA LEU A 78 8.48 7.31 -13.59
C LEU A 78 9.48 6.75 -14.60
N GLN A 79 9.68 7.42 -15.74
CA GLN A 79 10.46 6.92 -16.88
C GLN A 79 9.96 5.55 -17.37
N LEU A 80 8.63 5.40 -17.46
CA LEU A 80 7.96 4.19 -17.94
C LEU A 80 7.23 4.45 -19.27
N PRO A 81 7.10 3.44 -20.14
CA PRO A 81 6.27 3.56 -21.33
C PRO A 81 4.76 3.55 -20.97
N PRO A 82 3.95 4.54 -21.39
CA PRO A 82 2.53 4.62 -21.04
C PRO A 82 1.71 3.37 -21.40
N GLN A 83 2.06 2.69 -22.50
CA GLN A 83 1.38 1.48 -22.94
C GLN A 83 1.50 0.31 -21.95
N ALA A 84 2.55 0.31 -21.13
CA ALA A 84 2.81 -0.70 -20.09
C ALA A 84 2.09 -0.40 -18.76
N VAL A 85 1.39 0.73 -18.65
CA VAL A 85 0.78 1.19 -17.42
C VAL A 85 -0.76 1.20 -17.53
N ALA A 86 -1.42 0.81 -16.44
CA ALA A 86 -2.84 1.03 -16.24
C ALA A 86 -3.06 1.68 -14.87
N MET A 87 -3.60 2.90 -14.86
CA MET A 87 -3.92 3.64 -13.65
C MET A 87 -5.35 3.35 -13.17
N GLY A 88 -5.49 3.12 -11.87
CA GLY A 88 -6.77 2.84 -11.22
C GLY A 88 -7.06 3.77 -10.05
N ASN A 89 -8.29 3.70 -9.54
CA ASN A 89 -8.83 4.39 -8.37
C ASN A 89 -8.28 3.78 -7.06
N GLY A 90 -6.95 3.62 -7.02
CA GLY A 90 -6.19 2.86 -6.03
C GLY A 90 -5.89 1.43 -6.46
N SER A 91 -4.88 0.82 -5.84
CA SER A 91 -4.50 -0.57 -6.13
C SER A 91 -5.62 -1.57 -5.87
N THR A 92 -6.55 -1.29 -4.95
CA THR A 92 -7.72 -2.14 -4.68
C THR A 92 -8.63 -2.30 -5.89
N GLU A 93 -8.88 -1.25 -6.68
CA GLU A 93 -9.65 -1.37 -7.93
C GLU A 93 -8.92 -2.30 -8.92
N LEU A 94 -7.60 -2.15 -9.02
CA LEU A 94 -6.78 -2.98 -9.90
C LEU A 94 -6.75 -4.44 -9.45
N ILE A 95 -6.70 -4.72 -8.14
CA ILE A 95 -6.83 -6.08 -7.60
C ILE A 95 -8.16 -6.72 -8.04
N THR A 96 -9.26 -5.97 -7.97
CA THR A 96 -10.58 -6.44 -8.43
C THR A 96 -10.55 -6.79 -9.92
N TRP A 97 -9.98 -5.94 -10.77
CA TRP A 97 -9.90 -6.24 -12.21
C TRP A 97 -8.94 -7.38 -12.54
N ILE A 98 -7.81 -7.48 -11.85
CA ILE A 98 -6.88 -8.62 -11.99
C ILE A 98 -7.62 -9.92 -11.66
N ASP A 99 -8.34 -9.95 -10.55
CA ASP A 99 -9.13 -11.09 -10.12
C ASP A 99 -10.20 -11.50 -11.14
N HIS A 100 -10.96 -10.54 -11.68
CA HIS A 100 -12.02 -10.83 -12.65
C HIS A 100 -11.51 -11.23 -14.04
N LEU A 101 -10.36 -10.71 -14.47
CA LEU A 101 -9.90 -10.85 -15.86
C LEU A 101 -8.82 -11.92 -16.04
N LEU A 102 -8.01 -12.15 -15.00
CA LEU A 102 -6.75 -12.87 -15.13
C LEU A 102 -6.66 -14.09 -14.20
N VAL A 103 -7.37 -14.09 -13.08
CA VAL A 103 -7.45 -15.27 -12.21
C VAL A 103 -8.65 -16.11 -12.64
N ARG A 104 -8.41 -17.38 -12.99
CA ARG A 104 -9.47 -18.29 -13.44
C ARG A 104 -9.98 -19.17 -12.31
N GLU A 105 -9.10 -20.03 -11.80
CA GLU A 105 -9.49 -21.10 -10.87
C GLU A 105 -8.87 -20.91 -9.48
N SER A 106 -7.59 -20.53 -9.43
CA SER A 106 -6.82 -20.55 -8.20
C SER A 106 -5.71 -19.52 -8.17
N LEU A 107 -5.36 -19.11 -6.96
CA LEU A 107 -4.17 -18.33 -6.66
C LEU A 107 -3.55 -18.74 -5.32
N ALA A 108 -2.23 -18.68 -5.26
CA ALA A 108 -1.45 -18.98 -4.07
C ALA A 108 -1.00 -17.68 -3.43
N ILE A 109 -1.06 -17.58 -2.11
CA ILE A 109 -0.79 -16.32 -1.41
C ILE A 109 -0.14 -16.59 -0.04
N PRO A 110 1.00 -15.96 0.28
CA PRO A 110 1.56 -16.00 1.63
C PRO A 110 0.62 -15.34 2.65
N VAL A 111 0.50 -15.93 3.84
CA VAL A 111 -0.28 -15.36 4.96
C VAL A 111 0.58 -15.31 6.24
N PRO A 112 0.54 -14.22 7.03
CA PRO A 112 -0.38 -13.09 6.92
C PRO A 112 -0.01 -12.11 5.79
N THR A 113 -1.03 -11.54 5.15
CA THR A 113 -0.84 -10.52 4.10
C THR A 113 -1.95 -9.47 4.10
N PHE A 114 -2.05 -8.65 3.05
CA PHE A 114 -3.14 -7.72 2.83
C PHE A 114 -4.41 -8.48 2.44
N GLY A 115 -5.46 -8.36 3.27
CA GLY A 115 -6.68 -9.17 3.17
C GLY A 115 -7.39 -9.11 1.82
N ARG A 116 -7.23 -8.04 1.01
CA ARG A 116 -7.86 -8.02 -0.32
C ARG A 116 -7.36 -9.12 -1.25
N TRP A 117 -6.12 -9.59 -1.07
CA TRP A 117 -5.60 -10.72 -1.83
C TRP A 117 -6.31 -12.03 -1.48
N THR A 118 -6.82 -12.19 -0.26
CA THR A 118 -7.63 -13.35 0.13
C THR A 118 -9.13 -13.13 -0.12
N ASP A 119 -9.67 -11.99 0.26
CA ASP A 119 -11.11 -11.75 0.31
C ASP A 119 -11.72 -11.67 -1.10
N GLN A 120 -11.09 -10.93 -2.03
CA GLN A 120 -11.55 -10.78 -3.42
C GLN A 120 -11.74 -12.12 -4.16
N PRO A 121 -10.73 -13.02 -4.20
CA PRO A 121 -10.91 -14.30 -4.88
C PRO A 121 -11.89 -15.24 -4.17
N MET A 122 -11.97 -15.21 -2.82
CA MET A 122 -13.00 -15.97 -2.10
C MET A 122 -14.42 -15.48 -2.43
N GLU A 123 -14.62 -14.15 -2.46
CA GLU A 123 -15.91 -13.52 -2.84
C GLU A 123 -16.35 -13.88 -4.26
N THR A 124 -15.40 -14.17 -5.15
CA THR A 124 -15.66 -14.57 -6.54
C THR A 124 -15.59 -16.08 -6.77
N GLY A 125 -15.54 -16.88 -5.71
CA GLY A 125 -15.60 -18.34 -5.77
C GLY A 125 -14.34 -19.04 -6.25
N LYS A 126 -13.18 -18.37 -6.22
CA LYS A 126 -11.88 -18.93 -6.62
C LYS A 126 -11.21 -19.64 -5.46
N ARG A 127 -10.39 -20.64 -5.76
CA ARG A 127 -9.58 -21.35 -4.75
C ARG A 127 -8.41 -20.49 -4.30
N VAL A 128 -8.27 -20.27 -2.99
CA VAL A 128 -7.15 -19.53 -2.39
C VAL A 128 -6.24 -20.50 -1.66
N ASP A 129 -5.08 -20.78 -2.23
CA ASP A 129 -4.07 -21.67 -1.64
C ASP A 129 -3.14 -20.83 -0.73
N MET A 130 -3.34 -20.91 0.59
CA MET A 130 -2.68 -20.03 1.56
C MET A 130 -1.36 -20.62 2.04
N PHE A 131 -0.23 -19.95 1.80
CA PHE A 131 1.09 -20.38 2.27
C PHE A 131 1.43 -19.73 3.62
N PRO A 132 1.45 -20.47 4.74
CA PRO A 132 1.65 -19.88 6.07
C PRO A 132 3.11 -19.46 6.30
N LEU A 133 3.33 -18.17 6.51
CA LEU A 133 4.60 -17.60 6.96
C LEU A 133 4.78 -17.88 8.46
N GLN A 134 5.92 -18.46 8.81
CA GLN A 134 6.17 -18.93 10.18
C GLN A 134 6.73 -17.81 11.06
N GLU A 135 6.13 -17.60 12.24
CA GLU A 135 6.64 -16.66 13.25
C GLU A 135 8.09 -17.00 13.67
N SER A 136 8.41 -18.30 13.78
CA SER A 136 9.76 -18.78 14.15
C SER A 136 10.84 -18.34 13.18
N SER A 137 10.49 -18.10 11.92
CA SER A 137 11.38 -17.57 10.87
C SER A 137 11.21 -16.06 10.68
N GLY A 138 10.57 -15.37 11.64
CA GLY A 138 10.30 -13.93 11.55
C GLY A 138 9.33 -13.55 10.44
N PHE A 139 8.44 -14.46 10.04
CA PHE A 139 7.54 -14.33 8.89
C PHE A 139 8.26 -14.20 7.54
N ALA A 140 9.53 -14.57 7.43
CA ALA A 140 10.25 -14.56 6.17
C ALA A 140 9.60 -15.50 5.13
N LEU A 141 9.44 -15.02 3.91
CA LEU A 141 8.96 -15.81 2.77
C LEU A 141 10.13 -16.53 2.11
N ASP A 142 10.17 -17.85 2.24
CA ASP A 142 11.07 -18.70 1.46
C ASP A 142 10.45 -18.97 0.08
N LEU A 143 11.06 -18.38 -0.96
CA LEU A 143 10.57 -18.47 -2.33
C LEU A 143 10.68 -19.88 -2.92
N ALA A 144 11.64 -20.70 -2.47
CA ALA A 144 11.78 -22.07 -2.96
C ALA A 144 10.66 -22.96 -2.38
N GLN A 145 10.39 -22.85 -1.07
CA GLN A 145 9.28 -23.55 -0.43
C GLN A 145 7.93 -23.08 -0.97
N TYR A 146 7.78 -21.79 -1.25
CA TYR A 146 6.57 -21.24 -1.83
C TYR A 146 6.35 -21.72 -3.28
N ALA A 147 7.41 -21.80 -4.09
CA ALA A 147 7.35 -22.37 -5.42
C ALA A 147 6.91 -23.84 -5.37
N GLU A 148 7.52 -24.65 -4.50
CA GLU A 148 7.15 -26.06 -4.32
C GLU A 148 5.69 -26.21 -3.89
N PHE A 149 5.23 -25.37 -2.96
CA PHE A 149 3.84 -25.31 -2.55
C PHE A 149 2.90 -25.04 -3.73
N ILE A 150 3.20 -24.03 -4.56
CA ILE A 150 2.42 -23.72 -5.77
C ILE A 150 2.33 -24.93 -6.71
N ARG A 151 3.46 -25.62 -6.93
CA ARG A 151 3.54 -26.82 -7.79
C ARG A 151 2.69 -27.95 -7.24
N THR A 152 2.87 -28.28 -5.96
CA THR A 152 2.13 -29.34 -5.26
C THR A 152 0.62 -29.09 -5.31
N ARG A 153 0.19 -27.83 -5.18
CA ARG A 153 -1.23 -27.44 -5.22
C ARG A 153 -1.80 -27.35 -6.64
N GLY A 154 -0.95 -27.37 -7.67
CA GLY A 154 -1.36 -27.12 -9.06
C GLY A 154 -1.96 -25.72 -9.25
N THR A 155 -1.53 -24.76 -8.43
CA THR A 155 -2.06 -23.38 -8.48
C THR A 155 -1.48 -22.64 -9.67
N ARG A 156 -2.29 -21.80 -10.33
CA ARG A 156 -1.92 -21.16 -11.60
C ARG A 156 -1.56 -19.68 -11.49
N VAL A 157 -1.86 -19.05 -10.36
CA VAL A 157 -1.52 -17.65 -10.08
C VAL A 157 -0.75 -17.54 -8.77
N ALA A 158 0.32 -16.76 -8.74
CA ALA A 158 1.09 -16.47 -7.53
C ALA A 158 1.00 -14.99 -7.16
N VAL A 159 0.91 -14.67 -5.87
CA VAL A 159 0.88 -13.30 -5.34
C VAL A 159 1.98 -13.12 -4.30
N ILE A 160 2.80 -12.09 -4.47
CA ILE A 160 3.83 -11.69 -3.51
C ILE A 160 3.67 -10.20 -3.22
N CYS A 161 3.49 -9.82 -1.95
CA CYS A 161 3.60 -8.42 -1.53
C CYS A 161 5.04 -8.13 -1.10
N ASN A 162 5.68 -7.11 -1.67
CA ASN A 162 7.07 -6.76 -1.36
C ASN A 162 7.28 -5.24 -1.29
N PRO A 163 7.47 -4.63 -0.10
CA PRO A 163 7.40 -5.23 1.23
C PRO A 163 6.02 -5.79 1.58
N ASN A 164 5.98 -6.87 2.37
CA ASN A 164 4.72 -7.49 2.79
C ASN A 164 4.00 -6.66 3.86
N ASN A 165 2.67 -6.81 3.94
CA ASN A 165 1.83 -6.19 4.96
C ASN A 165 1.01 -7.27 5.66
N PRO A 166 1.24 -7.58 6.95
CA PRO A 166 1.57 -6.58 7.97
C PRO A 166 3.00 -6.59 8.48
N ASP A 167 3.79 -7.62 8.19
CA ASP A 167 5.10 -7.87 8.81
C ASP A 167 6.19 -6.89 8.34
N GLY A 168 6.08 -6.37 7.12
CA GLY A 168 7.09 -5.47 6.54
C GLY A 168 8.26 -6.20 5.89
N GLY A 169 8.21 -7.53 5.81
CA GLY A 169 9.24 -8.39 5.22
C GLY A 169 9.52 -8.02 3.77
N PHE A 170 10.78 -8.20 3.37
CA PHE A 170 11.31 -7.74 2.10
C PHE A 170 12.13 -8.81 1.41
N LEU A 171 11.94 -8.92 0.10
CA LEU A 171 12.68 -9.78 -0.79
C LEU A 171 13.53 -8.91 -1.74
N HIS A 172 14.79 -9.27 -1.88
CA HIS A 172 15.71 -8.64 -2.81
C HIS A 172 15.27 -8.88 -4.26
N LYS A 173 15.51 -7.89 -5.13
CA LYS A 173 15.10 -7.93 -6.54
C LYS A 173 15.56 -9.19 -7.26
N HIS A 174 16.82 -9.61 -7.04
CA HIS A 174 17.38 -10.79 -7.70
C HIS A 174 16.62 -12.08 -7.37
N ALA A 175 16.16 -12.24 -6.12
CA ALA A 175 15.43 -13.42 -5.67
C ALA A 175 14.02 -13.46 -6.29
N LEU A 176 13.36 -12.30 -6.42
CA LEU A 176 12.10 -12.18 -7.14
C LEU A 176 12.25 -12.52 -8.62
N VAL A 177 13.33 -12.06 -9.27
CA VAL A 177 13.63 -12.40 -10.67
C VAL A 177 13.79 -13.91 -10.86
N GLN A 178 14.59 -14.56 -10.00
CA GLN A 178 14.76 -16.01 -10.03
C GLN A 178 13.44 -16.76 -9.83
N PHE A 179 12.58 -16.30 -8.91
CA PHE A 179 11.25 -16.86 -8.73
C PHE A 179 10.37 -16.69 -9.98
N MET A 180 10.37 -15.51 -10.60
CA MET A 180 9.62 -15.26 -11.83
C MET A 180 10.08 -16.16 -12.98
N ASP A 181 11.38 -16.40 -13.10
CA ASP A 181 11.94 -17.27 -14.13
C ASP A 181 11.60 -18.75 -13.87
N ALA A 182 11.69 -19.20 -12.63
CA ALA A 182 11.33 -20.56 -12.21
C ALA A 182 9.83 -20.87 -12.33
N MET A 183 9.00 -19.83 -12.29
CA MET A 183 7.53 -19.90 -12.36
C MET A 183 6.97 -19.30 -13.65
N ALA A 184 7.79 -19.20 -14.71
CA ALA A 184 7.42 -18.58 -15.97
C ALA A 184 6.22 -19.25 -16.68
N ASP A 185 5.94 -20.51 -16.36
CA ASP A 185 4.79 -21.25 -16.89
C ASP A 185 3.48 -20.97 -16.16
N LEU A 186 3.46 -20.21 -15.06
CA LEU A 186 2.20 -19.79 -14.40
C LEU A 186 1.38 -18.86 -15.30
N ASP A 187 0.06 -18.87 -15.10
CA ASP A 187 -0.86 -17.99 -15.84
C ASP A 187 -0.63 -16.52 -15.46
N LEU A 188 -0.28 -16.27 -14.20
CA LEU A 188 0.01 -14.92 -13.69
C LEU A 188 0.89 -14.95 -12.43
N ILE A 189 1.84 -14.01 -12.34
CA ILE A 189 2.56 -13.66 -11.13
C ILE A 189 2.26 -12.19 -10.82
N VAL A 190 1.77 -11.91 -9.63
CA VAL A 190 1.50 -10.55 -9.16
C VAL A 190 2.48 -10.17 -8.07
N ILE A 191 3.19 -9.06 -8.27
CA ILE A 191 4.07 -8.45 -7.27
C ILE A 191 3.43 -7.14 -6.80
N ASP A 192 2.96 -7.09 -5.55
CA ASP A 192 2.40 -5.88 -4.95
C ASP A 192 3.50 -5.08 -4.24
N GLU A 193 3.98 -4.04 -4.92
CA GLU A 193 5.02 -3.13 -4.46
C GLU A 193 4.43 -1.85 -3.82
N SER A 194 3.22 -1.95 -3.26
CA SER A 194 2.50 -0.83 -2.63
C SER A 194 3.29 -0.03 -1.58
N PHE A 195 4.32 -0.62 -0.97
CA PHE A 195 5.12 0.00 0.09
C PHE A 195 6.60 0.19 -0.28
N LEU A 196 6.99 -0.15 -1.52
CA LEU A 196 8.40 -0.24 -1.91
C LEU A 196 9.13 1.11 -1.84
N GLU A 197 8.43 2.23 -2.00
CA GLU A 197 9.04 3.57 -1.88
C GLU A 197 9.66 3.84 -0.50
N PHE A 198 9.20 3.12 0.53
CA PHE A 198 9.76 3.22 1.88
C PHE A 198 10.94 2.27 2.11
N ALA A 199 11.26 1.39 1.15
CA ALA A 199 12.38 0.49 1.26
C ALA A 199 13.71 1.22 1.05
N ASP A 200 14.74 0.78 1.78
CA ASP A 200 16.12 1.25 1.74
C ASP A 200 17.15 0.10 1.76
N ALA A 201 16.68 -1.15 1.67
CA ALA A 201 17.54 -2.33 1.61
C ALA A 201 18.35 -2.46 0.31
N GLU A 202 17.85 -1.91 -0.80
CA GLU A 202 18.54 -1.87 -2.10
C GLU A 202 18.27 -0.53 -2.80
N GLN A 203 19.17 -0.12 -3.68
CA GLN A 203 19.03 1.13 -4.43
C GLN A 203 17.89 1.06 -5.48
N GLU A 204 17.77 -0.07 -6.18
CA GLU A 204 16.74 -0.30 -7.20
C GLU A 204 15.97 -1.60 -6.94
N PRO A 205 15.13 -1.64 -5.88
CA PRO A 205 14.48 -2.87 -5.43
C PRO A 205 13.30 -3.31 -6.31
N SER A 206 12.87 -2.47 -7.25
CA SER A 206 11.66 -2.66 -8.06
C SER A 206 11.86 -3.67 -9.20
N VAL A 207 10.84 -4.49 -9.43
CA VAL A 207 10.76 -5.41 -10.58
C VAL A 207 9.87 -4.91 -11.71
N VAL A 208 9.50 -3.62 -11.76
CA VAL A 208 8.67 -3.06 -12.84
C VAL A 208 9.26 -3.28 -14.25
N GLN A 209 10.58 -3.20 -14.40
CA GLN A 209 11.26 -3.45 -15.69
C GLN A 209 11.10 -4.92 -16.11
N GLU A 210 11.16 -5.83 -15.14
CA GLU A 210 10.99 -7.27 -15.34
C GLU A 210 9.56 -7.62 -15.75
N ALA A 211 8.57 -6.91 -15.20
CA ALA A 211 7.16 -7.07 -15.52
C ALA A 211 6.83 -6.64 -16.97
N MET A 212 7.52 -5.62 -17.49
CA MET A 212 7.28 -5.13 -18.85
C MET A 212 7.72 -6.11 -19.94
N ILE A 213 8.70 -6.96 -19.65
CA ILE A 213 9.24 -7.94 -20.62
C ILE A 213 8.63 -9.34 -20.48
N ARG A 214 7.93 -9.62 -19.36
CA ARG A 214 7.32 -10.94 -19.12
C ARG A 214 5.83 -10.94 -19.47
N PRO A 215 5.32 -11.98 -20.16
CA PRO A 215 3.94 -12.03 -20.63
C PRO A 215 2.91 -12.20 -19.50
N ASN A 216 3.35 -12.70 -18.33
CA ASN A 216 2.51 -13.14 -17.22
C ASN A 216 2.85 -12.45 -15.89
N VAL A 217 3.56 -11.32 -15.88
CA VAL A 217 3.90 -10.60 -14.64
C VAL A 217 3.18 -9.26 -14.57
N ILE A 218 2.60 -8.96 -13.41
CA ILE A 218 2.04 -7.65 -13.07
C ILE A 218 2.71 -7.14 -11.80
N VAL A 219 3.10 -5.87 -11.82
CA VAL A 219 3.53 -5.13 -10.63
C VAL A 219 2.47 -4.11 -10.25
N LEU A 220 2.05 -4.08 -8.98
CA LEU A 220 1.10 -3.12 -8.45
C LEU A 220 1.78 -2.05 -7.59
N ARG A 221 1.32 -0.81 -7.72
CA ARG A 221 1.82 0.36 -6.98
C ARG A 221 0.67 1.20 -6.45
N SER A 222 0.74 1.54 -5.17
CA SER A 222 -0.27 2.35 -4.48
C SER A 222 0.29 3.75 -4.21
N LEU A 223 -0.30 4.78 -4.83
CA LEU A 223 0.13 6.17 -4.68
C LEU A 223 -0.50 6.87 -3.45
N GLY A 224 -1.63 6.39 -2.96
CA GLY A 224 -2.26 6.97 -1.76
C GLY A 224 -1.42 6.83 -0.49
N LYS A 225 -0.53 5.83 -0.42
CA LYS A 225 0.26 5.48 0.76
C LYS A 225 1.53 6.33 0.85
N ASN A 226 2.36 6.28 -0.19
CA ASN A 226 3.63 7.01 -0.28
C ASN A 226 3.43 8.53 -0.37
N PHE A 227 2.33 9.01 -0.94
CA PHE A 227 2.03 10.45 -0.97
C PHE A 227 1.19 10.94 0.21
N GLY A 228 0.78 10.06 1.14
CA GLY A 228 -0.05 10.47 2.28
C GLY A 228 -1.51 10.79 1.92
N LEU A 229 -1.92 10.66 0.65
CA LEU A 229 -3.21 11.13 0.13
C LEU A 229 -4.22 10.01 -0.12
N HIS A 230 -4.50 9.20 0.90
CA HIS A 230 -5.39 8.05 0.81
C HIS A 230 -6.77 8.36 0.24
N GLY A 231 -7.33 9.52 0.61
CA GLY A 231 -8.68 9.94 0.22
C GLY A 231 -8.83 10.29 -1.26
N ILE A 232 -7.73 10.54 -1.97
CA ILE A 232 -7.74 10.81 -3.42
C ILE A 232 -7.92 9.52 -4.22
N ARG A 233 -7.57 8.35 -3.64
CA ARG A 233 -7.76 7.03 -4.26
C ARG A 233 -7.11 6.91 -5.65
N PHE A 234 -5.80 6.67 -5.70
CA PHE A 234 -5.09 6.48 -6.96
C PHE A 234 -3.89 5.55 -6.82
N GLY A 235 -3.58 4.85 -7.90
CA GLY A 235 -2.53 3.86 -8.00
C GLY A 235 -2.40 3.37 -9.43
N TYR A 236 -1.44 2.49 -9.68
CA TYR A 236 -1.21 1.97 -11.02
C TYR A 236 -0.68 0.55 -10.97
N MET A 237 -0.79 -0.14 -12.10
CA MET A 237 -0.06 -1.37 -12.37
C MET A 237 0.87 -1.19 -13.56
N VAL A 238 1.97 -1.93 -13.55
CA VAL A 238 2.92 -2.07 -14.66
C VAL A 238 2.94 -3.51 -15.12
N ALA A 239 2.86 -3.73 -16.42
CA ALA A 239 2.95 -5.03 -17.05
C ALA A 239 3.44 -4.87 -18.49
N ASN A 240 3.67 -5.97 -19.20
CA ASN A 240 3.86 -5.88 -20.65
C ASN A 240 2.65 -5.17 -21.32
N PRO A 241 2.84 -4.48 -22.45
CA PRO A 241 1.79 -3.65 -23.05
C PRO A 241 0.50 -4.39 -23.41
N SER A 242 0.58 -5.68 -23.75
CA SER A 242 -0.61 -6.49 -24.04
C SER A 242 -1.44 -6.73 -22.78
N LEU A 243 -0.79 -7.16 -21.69
CA LEU A 243 -1.45 -7.42 -20.42
C LEU A 243 -1.96 -6.14 -19.76
N ALA A 244 -1.18 -5.06 -19.79
CA ALA A 244 -1.60 -3.74 -19.35
C ALA A 244 -2.80 -3.23 -20.15
N GLY A 245 -2.79 -3.41 -21.47
CA GLY A 245 -3.89 -3.05 -22.36
C GLY A 245 -5.19 -3.79 -22.04
N ARG A 246 -5.13 -5.10 -21.72
CA ARG A 246 -6.30 -5.90 -21.33
C ARG A 246 -6.99 -5.38 -20.07
N VAL A 247 -6.22 -4.98 -19.06
CA VAL A 247 -6.81 -4.39 -17.84
C VAL A 247 -7.31 -2.97 -18.13
N ARG A 248 -6.51 -2.15 -18.83
CA ARG A 248 -6.87 -0.77 -19.18
C ARG A 248 -8.17 -0.68 -19.96
N SER A 249 -8.46 -1.62 -20.87
CA SER A 249 -9.71 -1.65 -21.64
C SER A 249 -10.97 -1.93 -20.81
N MET A 250 -10.80 -2.48 -19.60
CA MET A 250 -11.90 -2.83 -18.71
C MET A 250 -12.15 -1.77 -17.63
N LEU A 251 -11.20 -0.84 -17.43
CA LEU A 251 -11.36 0.23 -16.47
C LEU A 251 -12.52 1.16 -16.90
N PRO A 252 -13.35 1.62 -15.94
CA PRO A 252 -14.41 2.57 -16.24
C PRO A 252 -13.85 3.84 -16.87
N LYS A 253 -14.59 4.43 -17.81
CA LYS A 253 -14.25 5.76 -18.29
C LYS A 253 -14.33 6.75 -17.11
N TRP A 254 -13.39 7.69 -17.04
CA TRP A 254 -13.26 8.64 -15.91
C TRP A 254 -13.09 7.96 -14.54
N ASN A 255 -12.39 6.81 -14.48
CA ASN A 255 -12.06 6.17 -13.21
C ASN A 255 -11.11 7.01 -12.33
N LEU A 256 -10.24 7.82 -12.96
CA LEU A 256 -9.38 8.78 -12.28
C LEU A 256 -10.13 10.09 -12.01
N ASN A 257 -9.95 10.63 -10.81
CA ASN A 257 -10.58 11.88 -10.38
C ASN A 257 -9.63 13.09 -10.53
N ALA A 258 -10.19 14.29 -10.51
CA ALA A 258 -9.46 15.55 -10.68
C ALA A 258 -8.42 15.82 -9.58
N PHE A 259 -8.60 15.28 -8.37
CA PHE A 259 -7.56 15.37 -7.33
C PHE A 259 -6.35 14.51 -7.69
N ALA A 260 -6.55 13.32 -8.26
CA ALA A 260 -5.46 12.45 -8.71
C ALA A 260 -4.67 13.12 -9.83
N GLU A 261 -5.36 13.73 -10.80
CA GLU A 261 -4.72 14.56 -11.83
C GLU A 261 -3.89 15.68 -11.22
N TYR A 262 -4.49 16.50 -10.36
CA TYR A 262 -3.79 17.63 -9.75
C TYR A 262 -2.50 17.21 -9.04
N VAL A 263 -2.54 16.11 -8.28
CA VAL A 263 -1.36 15.57 -7.61
C VAL A 263 -0.31 15.07 -8.61
N VAL A 264 -0.70 14.32 -9.64
CA VAL A 264 0.25 13.82 -10.65
C VAL A 264 1.00 14.96 -11.32
N PHE A 265 0.30 16.04 -11.71
CA PHE A 265 0.92 17.19 -12.36
C PHE A 265 1.80 18.01 -11.39
N MET A 266 1.42 18.10 -10.12
CA MET A 266 2.21 18.77 -9.08
C MET A 266 3.58 18.11 -8.85
N LEU A 267 3.69 16.78 -9.00
CA LEU A 267 4.92 16.05 -8.68
C LEU A 267 6.14 16.48 -9.50
N LYS A 268 5.93 17.04 -10.69
CA LYS A 268 7.02 17.54 -11.55
C LYS A 268 7.85 18.62 -10.87
N GLU A 269 7.21 19.44 -10.03
CA GLU A 269 7.85 20.59 -9.36
C GLU A 269 8.34 20.25 -7.95
N HIS A 270 7.90 19.13 -7.38
CA HIS A 270 8.10 18.80 -5.96
C HIS A 270 8.79 17.44 -5.71
N GLY A 271 9.59 16.99 -6.68
CA GLY A 271 10.33 15.72 -6.58
C GLY A 271 11.34 15.70 -5.42
N ALA A 272 11.96 16.83 -5.10
CA ALA A 272 12.93 16.95 -4.00
C ALA A 272 12.26 16.80 -2.63
N GLU A 273 11.12 17.45 -2.42
CA GLU A 273 10.32 17.36 -1.20
C GLU A 273 9.77 15.94 -1.01
N TYR A 274 9.33 15.30 -2.09
CA TYR A 274 8.91 13.91 -2.06
C TYR A 274 10.07 12.98 -1.63
N ALA A 275 11.25 13.09 -2.26
CA ALA A 275 12.42 12.29 -1.89
C ALA A 275 12.83 12.51 -0.43
N GLN A 276 12.87 13.78 0.02
CA GLN A 276 13.18 14.14 1.40
C GLN A 276 12.16 13.54 2.39
N SER A 277 10.88 13.52 2.04
CA SER A 277 9.83 12.91 2.88
C SER A 277 10.07 11.41 3.10
N LEU A 278 10.48 10.67 2.06
CA LEU A 278 10.78 9.24 2.16
C LEU A 278 12.01 8.98 3.04
N HIS A 279 13.06 9.79 2.89
CA HIS A 279 14.23 9.72 3.76
C HIS A 279 13.87 9.94 5.23
N GLN A 280 12.97 10.88 5.52
CA GLN A 280 12.51 11.14 6.87
C GLN A 280 11.71 9.96 7.44
N VAL A 281 10.80 9.36 6.66
CA VAL A 281 10.06 8.15 7.09
C VAL A 281 10.99 6.98 7.36
N ARG A 282 12.01 6.75 6.52
CA ARG A 282 12.99 5.68 6.70
C ARG A 282 13.79 5.83 7.99
N ARG A 283 14.28 7.04 8.27
CA ARG A 283 14.96 7.36 9.54
C ARG A 283 14.03 7.12 10.74
N ASP A 284 12.83 7.68 10.69
CA ASP A 284 11.88 7.59 11.80
C ASP A 284 11.41 6.14 12.05
N ARG A 285 11.40 5.29 11.02
CA ARG A 285 11.16 3.84 11.17
C ARG A 285 12.21 3.18 12.06
N LEU A 286 13.49 3.47 11.83
CA LEU A 286 14.59 2.92 12.61
C LEU A 286 14.53 3.43 14.07
N ASP A 287 14.30 4.72 14.25
CA ASP A 287 14.18 5.32 15.58
C ASP A 287 12.99 4.76 16.36
N MET A 288 11.84 4.60 15.70
CA MET A 288 10.64 4.01 16.30
C MET A 288 10.85 2.54 16.65
N ALA A 289 11.52 1.77 15.78
CA ALA A 289 11.84 0.37 16.05
C ALA A 289 12.72 0.23 17.31
N SER A 290 13.75 1.07 17.43
CA SER A 290 14.63 1.11 18.62
C SER A 290 13.85 1.43 19.90
N GLN A 291 13.00 2.45 19.88
CA GLN A 291 12.19 2.83 21.05
C GLN A 291 11.18 1.75 21.45
N LEU A 292 10.54 1.09 20.49
CA LEU A 292 9.60 0.00 20.78
C LEU A 292 10.32 -1.24 21.31
N ALA A 293 11.49 -1.59 20.75
CA ALA A 293 12.28 -2.72 21.19
C ALA A 293 12.82 -2.58 22.63
N ALA A 294 12.89 -1.35 23.15
CA ALA A 294 13.25 -1.09 24.54
C ALA A 294 12.13 -1.45 25.56
N LEU A 295 10.89 -1.70 25.11
CA LEU A 295 9.79 -2.08 25.98
C LEU A 295 9.87 -3.58 26.36
N PRO A 296 9.84 -3.96 27.65
CA PRO A 296 10.05 -5.34 28.10
C PRO A 296 9.08 -6.38 27.51
N GLY A 297 9.61 -7.41 26.85
CA GLY A 297 8.81 -8.51 26.30
C GLY A 297 8.09 -8.17 24.98
N LEU A 298 8.27 -6.96 24.46
CA LEU A 298 7.83 -6.58 23.13
C LEU A 298 8.84 -7.09 22.09
N THR A 299 8.37 -7.68 21.00
CA THR A 299 9.24 -8.09 19.89
C THR A 299 8.86 -7.29 18.64
N VAL A 300 9.83 -6.58 18.07
CA VAL A 300 9.65 -5.76 16.87
C VAL A 300 10.30 -6.48 15.69
N TYR A 301 9.53 -6.73 14.62
CA TYR A 301 10.04 -7.37 13.42
C TYR A 301 10.66 -6.32 12.47
N PRO A 302 11.77 -6.63 11.77
CA PRO A 302 12.34 -5.76 10.76
C PRO A 302 11.33 -5.45 9.65
N SER A 303 11.38 -4.23 9.12
CA SER A 303 10.43 -3.78 8.10
C SER A 303 11.10 -2.90 7.07
N GLN A 304 10.71 -3.08 5.81
CA GLN A 304 11.01 -2.20 4.69
C GLN A 304 9.79 -1.35 4.24
N GLY A 305 8.65 -1.46 4.94
CA GLY A 305 7.50 -0.57 4.76
C GLY A 305 7.55 0.67 5.68
N ASN A 306 6.47 1.45 5.73
CA ASN A 306 6.28 2.57 6.68
C ASN A 306 5.47 2.17 7.92
N PHE A 307 5.67 0.95 8.40
CA PHE A 307 5.03 0.40 9.59
C PHE A 307 5.91 -0.69 10.20
N LEU A 308 5.67 -1.02 11.45
CA LEU A 308 6.34 -2.08 12.19
C LEU A 308 5.33 -3.10 12.66
N PHE A 309 5.65 -4.38 12.47
CA PHE A 309 4.90 -5.47 13.07
C PHE A 309 5.49 -5.81 14.42
N VAL A 310 4.63 -5.96 15.41
CA VAL A 310 5.03 -6.05 16.80
C VAL A 310 4.25 -7.16 17.49
N ARG A 311 4.97 -8.06 18.14
CA ARG A 311 4.38 -9.04 19.05
C ARG A 311 4.39 -8.49 20.48
N LEU A 312 3.21 -8.54 21.10
CA LEU A 312 2.97 -8.14 22.48
C LEU A 312 3.59 -9.15 23.48
N PRO A 313 3.88 -8.71 24.72
CA PRO A 313 4.34 -9.59 25.77
C PRO A 313 3.34 -10.71 26.09
N VAL A 314 3.83 -11.79 26.70
CA VAL A 314 2.98 -12.91 27.10
C VAL A 314 1.87 -12.44 28.05
N GLY A 315 0.64 -12.86 27.76
CA GLY A 315 -0.56 -12.50 28.52
C GLY A 315 -1.18 -11.14 28.13
N ALA A 316 -0.62 -10.41 27.17
CA ALA A 316 -1.25 -9.22 26.61
C ALA A 316 -2.09 -9.58 25.38
N GLU A 317 -3.34 -9.12 25.36
CA GLU A 317 -4.27 -9.27 24.23
C GLU A 317 -4.36 -7.98 23.43
N GLY A 318 -4.13 -8.05 22.12
CA GLY A 318 -4.05 -6.87 21.26
C GLY A 318 -5.34 -6.08 21.14
N THR A 319 -6.51 -6.72 21.27
CA THR A 319 -7.81 -6.02 21.31
C THR A 319 -7.93 -5.18 22.57
N VAL A 320 -7.50 -5.71 23.72
CA VAL A 320 -7.47 -4.97 24.99
C VAL A 320 -6.46 -3.83 24.92
N VAL A 321 -5.26 -4.08 24.39
CA VAL A 321 -4.25 -3.03 24.21
C VAL A 321 -4.78 -1.93 23.29
N ARG A 322 -5.38 -2.28 22.16
CA ARG A 322 -6.00 -1.31 21.23
C ARG A 322 -7.06 -0.46 21.93
N ASP A 323 -7.99 -1.09 22.64
CA ASP A 323 -9.12 -0.40 23.27
C ASP A 323 -8.65 0.55 24.37
N ARG A 324 -7.65 0.13 25.16
CA ARG A 324 -7.04 0.98 26.20
C ARG A 324 -6.19 2.12 25.60
N MET A 325 -5.39 1.86 24.57
CA MET A 325 -4.64 2.91 23.87
C MET A 325 -5.58 3.98 23.29
N LEU A 326 -6.74 3.57 22.76
CA LEU A 326 -7.71 4.49 22.21
C LEU A 326 -8.44 5.29 23.30
N THR A 327 -8.90 4.63 24.37
CA THR A 327 -9.73 5.26 25.40
C THR A 327 -8.92 6.05 26.44
N GLU A 328 -7.74 5.55 26.84
CA GLU A 328 -6.88 6.17 27.87
C GLU A 328 -5.89 7.18 27.27
N HIS A 329 -5.44 6.97 26.02
CA HIS A 329 -4.37 7.77 25.42
C HIS A 329 -4.74 8.49 24.12
N ARG A 330 -5.95 8.27 23.58
CA ARG A 330 -6.40 8.77 22.27
C ARG A 330 -5.44 8.39 21.14
N ILE A 331 -4.97 7.15 21.15
CA ILE A 331 -4.06 6.58 20.15
C ILE A 331 -4.73 5.36 19.53
N LEU A 332 -4.87 5.38 18.21
CA LEU A 332 -5.46 4.28 17.45
C LEU A 332 -4.34 3.37 16.91
N VAL A 333 -4.34 2.10 17.30
CA VAL A 333 -3.36 1.09 16.83
C VAL A 333 -4.04 -0.03 16.04
N ARG A 334 -3.32 -0.64 15.08
CA ARG A 334 -3.88 -1.74 14.27
C ARG A 334 -3.60 -3.08 14.93
N GLU A 335 -4.59 -3.59 15.65
CA GLU A 335 -4.63 -5.00 16.07
C GLU A 335 -4.72 -5.93 14.84
N CYS A 336 -3.99 -7.05 14.86
CA CYS A 336 -3.83 -7.93 13.69
C CYS A 336 -4.34 -9.37 13.91
N GLY A 337 -5.14 -9.66 14.94
CA GLY A 337 -5.71 -10.98 15.17
C GLY A 337 -6.81 -11.38 14.20
N ASN A 338 -7.44 -10.41 13.51
CA ASN A 338 -8.37 -10.69 12.41
C ASN A 338 -7.67 -10.92 11.05
N LYS A 339 -6.34 -10.88 10.98
CA LYS A 339 -5.61 -11.26 9.77
C LYS A 339 -5.36 -12.77 9.77
N ILE A 340 -5.73 -13.44 8.69
CA ILE A 340 -5.38 -14.85 8.45
C ILE A 340 -3.87 -15.02 8.57
N GLY A 341 -3.40 -16.02 9.31
CA GLY A 341 -1.97 -16.25 9.59
C GLY A 341 -1.37 -15.38 10.70
N SER A 342 -2.18 -14.63 11.45
CA SER A 342 -1.76 -13.81 12.59
C SER A 342 -2.55 -14.17 13.86
N SER A 343 -2.22 -13.55 14.99
CA SER A 343 -2.93 -13.74 16.27
C SER A 343 -3.23 -12.42 16.97
N SER A 344 -4.08 -12.44 17.99
CA SER A 344 -4.41 -11.27 18.81
C SER A 344 -3.20 -10.68 19.51
N ARG A 345 -2.07 -11.38 19.62
CA ARG A 345 -0.83 -10.84 20.20
C ARG A 345 -0.07 -9.90 19.27
N PHE A 346 -0.54 -9.66 18.05
CA PHE A 346 0.18 -8.83 17.09
C PHE A 346 -0.50 -7.49 16.85
N LEU A 347 0.32 -6.44 16.81
CA LEU A 347 -0.04 -5.12 16.35
C LEU A 347 0.78 -4.75 15.10
N ARG A 348 0.20 -3.94 14.22
CA ARG A 348 0.92 -3.19 13.21
C ARG A 348 0.86 -1.71 13.57
N LEU A 349 2.02 -1.07 13.69
CA LEU A 349 2.13 0.33 14.11
C LEU A 349 2.77 1.14 12.99
N VAL A 350 2.06 2.12 12.47
CA VAL A 350 2.53 2.98 11.37
C VAL A 350 3.62 3.92 11.84
N VAL A 351 4.63 4.13 11.02
CA VAL A 351 5.73 5.07 11.32
C VAL A 351 5.19 6.50 11.30
N ARG A 352 5.50 7.24 12.35
CA ARG A 352 5.00 8.61 12.59
C ARG A 352 6.10 9.52 13.13
N PRO A 353 5.88 10.86 13.14
CA PRO A 353 6.83 11.79 13.72
C PRO A 353 7.13 11.49 15.19
N GLN A 354 8.35 11.85 15.63
CA GLN A 354 8.86 11.54 16.96
C GLN A 354 7.94 12.00 18.11
N VAL A 355 7.23 13.12 17.94
CA VAL A 355 6.25 13.59 18.94
C VAL A 355 5.13 12.57 19.18
N ASP A 356 4.65 11.93 18.11
CA ASP A 356 3.61 10.91 18.18
C ASP A 356 4.18 9.59 18.70
N VAL A 357 5.39 9.22 18.27
CA VAL A 357 6.07 7.99 18.73
C VAL A 357 6.32 8.02 20.24
N ARG A 358 6.76 9.15 20.80
CA ARG A 358 6.92 9.28 22.26
C ARG A 358 5.61 9.07 23.01
N ARG A 359 4.50 9.59 22.47
CA ARG A 359 3.16 9.38 23.04
C ARG A 359 2.74 7.91 22.95
N LEU A 360 3.01 7.25 21.82
CA LEU A 360 2.77 5.82 21.63
C LEU A 360 3.54 4.97 22.65
N VAL A 361 4.85 5.20 22.78
CA VAL A 361 5.73 4.42 23.67
C VAL A 361 5.30 4.60 25.12
N SER A 362 5.05 5.85 25.55
CA SER A 362 4.56 6.12 26.91
C SER A 362 3.19 5.51 27.18
N GLY A 363 2.27 5.54 26.21
CA GLY A 363 0.96 4.90 26.32
C GLY A 363 1.07 3.38 26.42
N LEU A 364 1.88 2.76 25.57
CA LEU A 364 2.12 1.31 25.62
C LEU A 364 2.74 0.89 26.95
N GLU A 365 3.68 1.67 27.49
CA GLU A 365 4.28 1.39 28.80
C GLU A 365 3.23 1.38 29.92
N GLN A 366 2.32 2.36 29.95
CA GLN A 366 1.25 2.43 30.93
C GLN A 366 0.20 1.33 30.74
N VAL A 367 -0.19 1.04 29.49
CA VAL A 367 -1.18 0.01 29.18
C VAL A 367 -0.64 -1.39 29.51
N LEU A 368 0.62 -1.68 29.17
CA LEU A 368 1.21 -3.00 29.36
C LEU A 368 1.72 -3.24 30.79
N TYR A 369 2.21 -2.20 31.48
CA TYR A 369 2.93 -2.36 32.76
C TYR A 369 2.38 -1.50 33.92
N GLY A 370 1.53 -0.50 33.64
CA GLY A 370 1.06 0.48 34.64
C GLY A 370 0.23 -0.10 35.80
N THR A 371 -0.41 -1.26 35.61
CA THR A 371 -1.14 -1.98 36.68
C THR A 371 -0.26 -2.96 37.47
N ARG A 372 1.02 -3.16 37.11
CA ARG A 372 1.91 -4.18 37.69
C ARG A 372 3.06 -3.65 38.55
N ARG A 373 3.01 -2.41 39.07
CA ARG A 373 4.01 -1.96 40.08
C ARG A 373 3.82 -2.58 41.49
N GLY A 374 2.95 -3.57 41.66
CA GLY A 374 2.71 -4.26 42.93
C GLY A 374 2.59 -5.79 42.88
N ALA A 375 2.81 -6.44 41.72
CA ALA A 375 2.74 -7.90 41.64
C ALA A 375 3.97 -8.44 40.91
N ALA A 376 4.70 -9.31 41.61
CA ALA A 376 5.89 -9.99 41.12
C ALA A 376 5.68 -10.60 39.73
N VAL A 377 6.70 -10.47 38.90
CA VAL A 377 6.82 -11.14 37.59
C VAL A 377 6.58 -12.64 37.79
N PRO A 378 5.58 -13.27 37.15
CA PRO A 378 5.49 -14.72 37.15
C PRO A 378 6.67 -15.26 36.35
N GLU A 379 7.37 -16.21 36.96
CA GLU A 379 8.49 -16.96 36.43
C GLU A 379 8.17 -17.55 35.04
N LEU A 380 9.19 -17.60 34.17
CA LEU A 380 9.14 -18.16 32.83
C LEU A 380 8.67 -19.63 32.88
N ALA A 381 7.37 -19.86 32.64
CA ALA A 381 6.88 -21.20 32.38
C ALA A 381 7.45 -21.70 31.04
N GLN A 382 8.40 -22.62 31.12
CA GLN A 382 8.87 -23.45 30.02
C GLN A 382 7.73 -24.39 29.59
N GLY A 383 6.80 -23.85 28.80
CA GLY A 383 5.69 -24.60 28.22
C GLY A 383 5.61 -24.34 26.74
N THR A 384 6.33 -25.13 25.94
CA THR A 384 6.17 -25.21 24.49
C THR A 384 4.87 -25.94 24.15
N SER A 385 3.73 -25.27 24.33
CA SER A 385 2.45 -25.72 23.77
C SER A 385 1.81 -24.52 23.10
N TYR A 386 2.24 -24.29 21.86
CA TYR A 386 1.72 -23.26 20.98
C TYR A 386 0.42 -23.75 20.35
N SER A 387 -0.70 -23.07 20.64
CA SER A 387 -1.82 -23.02 19.72
C SER A 387 -1.62 -21.79 18.85
N SER A 388 -1.38 -22.01 17.56
CA SER A 388 -1.50 -20.99 16.52
C SER A 388 -2.80 -20.21 16.72
N GLY A 389 -2.72 -18.89 16.59
CA GLY A 389 -3.80 -17.97 16.93
C GLY A 389 -5.11 -18.33 16.26
N THR A 390 -6.13 -18.60 17.09
CA THR A 390 -7.50 -18.98 16.73
C THR A 390 -7.60 -20.25 15.89
N ALA A 391 -8.09 -21.34 16.49
CA ALA A 391 -8.49 -22.57 15.79
C ALA A 391 -9.45 -22.35 14.59
N ALA A 392 -10.03 -21.17 14.44
CA ALA A 392 -10.78 -20.76 13.24
C ALA A 392 -9.87 -20.46 12.04
N VAL A 393 -8.69 -19.86 12.25
CA VAL A 393 -7.70 -19.55 11.21
C VAL A 393 -7.02 -20.81 10.73
N ASP A 394 -6.58 -21.69 11.64
CA ASP A 394 -5.99 -22.99 11.27
C ASP A 394 -7.01 -23.87 10.55
N ARG A 395 -8.28 -23.82 10.96
CA ARG A 395 -9.37 -24.47 10.23
C ARG A 395 -9.58 -23.86 8.85
N LEU A 396 -9.54 -22.53 8.72
CA LEU A 396 -9.72 -21.87 7.43
C LEU A 396 -8.57 -22.23 6.48
N VAL A 397 -7.31 -22.09 6.92
CA VAL A 397 -6.12 -22.49 6.16
C VAL A 397 -6.17 -23.98 5.82
N GLY A 398 -6.56 -24.85 6.77
CA GLY A 398 -6.72 -26.29 6.53
C GLY A 398 -7.86 -26.64 5.56
N GLN A 399 -8.98 -25.93 5.62
CA GLN A 399 -10.14 -26.11 4.73
C GLN A 399 -9.83 -25.61 3.32
N THR A 400 -9.13 -24.48 3.17
CA THR A 400 -8.73 -23.96 1.86
C THR A 400 -7.62 -24.81 1.25
N ASN A 401 -6.73 -25.35 2.07
CA ASN A 401 -5.53 -26.07 1.60
C ASN A 401 -5.68 -27.59 1.50
N GLY A 402 -6.86 -28.18 1.76
CA GLY A 402 -7.19 -29.62 1.69
C GLY A 402 -6.03 -30.64 1.59
N ALA A 403 -5.81 -31.43 2.64
CA ALA A 403 -4.89 -32.58 2.77
C ALA A 403 -3.38 -32.39 2.43
N GLY A 404 -2.94 -31.28 1.83
CA GLY A 404 -1.56 -31.11 1.33
C GLY A 404 -0.55 -30.51 2.32
N MET A 405 -0.89 -30.36 3.60
CA MET A 405 -0.08 -29.59 4.57
C MET A 405 0.55 -30.43 5.69
N GLN A 406 0.29 -31.74 5.73
CA GLN A 406 0.80 -32.60 6.79
C GLN A 406 2.31 -32.89 6.65
N ASP A 407 2.88 -32.80 5.44
CA ASP A 407 4.26 -33.21 5.18
C ASP A 407 5.32 -32.11 5.39
N LEU A 408 4.98 -30.83 5.28
CA LEU A 408 5.94 -29.72 5.46
C LEU A 408 6.29 -29.47 6.94
N ALA A 409 5.34 -29.68 7.85
CA ALA A 409 5.59 -29.58 9.29
C ALA A 409 6.42 -30.77 9.81
N ALA A 410 6.30 -31.95 9.20
CA ALA A 410 7.05 -33.16 9.58
C ALA A 410 8.54 -33.06 9.25
N MET A 411 8.91 -32.34 8.18
CA MET A 411 10.32 -32.14 7.80
C MET A 411 11.09 -31.17 8.72
N ALA A 412 10.41 -30.35 9.53
CA ALA A 412 11.05 -29.45 10.49
C ALA A 412 11.35 -30.10 11.86
N VAL A 413 10.84 -31.32 12.12
CA VAL A 413 10.97 -32.02 13.42
C VAL A 413 11.84 -33.29 13.32
N GLY A 414 12.22 -33.73 12.11
CA GLY A 414 13.02 -34.93 11.88
C GLY A 414 14.53 -34.70 11.91
N GLY A 415 15.10 -34.24 13.02
CA GLY A 415 16.53 -33.98 13.16
C GLY A 415 17.07 -34.26 14.55
N GLY A 416 16.77 -35.43 15.12
CA GLY A 416 17.21 -35.75 16.47
C GLY A 416 17.08 -37.22 16.85
N GLY A 417 18.16 -37.97 16.62
CA GLY A 417 18.49 -39.16 17.39
C GLY A 417 18.25 -40.51 16.72
N MET A 418 19.34 -41.22 16.44
CA MET A 418 19.51 -42.66 16.72
C MET A 418 21.02 -42.97 16.67
N GLY A 419 21.52 -43.60 17.73
CA GLY A 419 22.91 -44.02 17.85
C GLY A 419 23.13 -45.50 17.47
N GLY A 420 24.40 -45.82 17.18
CA GLY A 420 25.03 -47.11 17.43
C GLY A 420 24.97 -48.17 16.31
N GLY A 421 26.16 -48.59 15.82
CA GLY A 421 26.32 -49.96 15.29
C GLY A 421 27.18 -50.16 14.03
N VAL A 422 28.50 -50.26 14.22
CA VAL A 422 29.50 -51.16 13.60
C VAL A 422 29.33 -51.70 12.15
N GLY A 423 30.36 -51.51 11.30
CA GLY A 423 30.67 -52.41 10.16
C GLY A 423 31.50 -51.82 9.01
N MET A 424 32.81 -52.08 8.98
CA MET A 424 33.74 -51.97 7.81
C MET A 424 33.41 -53.02 6.72
N PRO A 425 33.99 -53.06 5.47
CA PRO A 425 35.24 -52.44 4.97
C PRO A 425 35.30 -51.88 3.49
N MET A 426 36.25 -50.96 3.23
CA MET A 426 37.20 -50.80 2.08
C MET A 426 36.71 -50.78 0.59
N PRO A 427 37.50 -50.37 -0.45
CA PRO A 427 38.66 -49.46 -0.54
C PRO A 427 38.68 -48.46 -1.75
N VAL A 428 39.43 -47.36 -1.56
CA VAL A 428 40.51 -46.74 -2.39
C VAL A 428 40.40 -46.64 -3.94
N ALA A 429 40.50 -45.41 -4.47
CA ALA A 429 41.45 -45.01 -5.51
C ALA A 429 41.66 -43.47 -5.52
N GLN A 430 42.94 -43.06 -5.56
CA GLN A 430 43.46 -41.69 -5.39
C GLN A 430 43.74 -40.98 -6.74
N PRO A 431 44.08 -39.66 -6.71
CA PRO A 431 44.00 -38.72 -7.83
C PRO A 431 45.33 -38.47 -8.54
N MET A 432 45.31 -37.65 -9.60
CA MET A 432 46.51 -37.01 -10.16
C MET A 432 46.41 -35.48 -10.14
N ALA A 433 47.51 -34.88 -9.72
CA ALA A 433 47.78 -33.47 -9.45
C ALA A 433 48.41 -32.74 -10.66
N VAL A 434 48.77 -31.47 -10.44
CA VAL A 434 49.95 -30.67 -10.91
C VAL A 434 49.47 -29.20 -11.08
N ALA A 435 50.10 -28.13 -10.61
CA ALA A 435 51.26 -27.86 -9.75
C ALA A 435 51.20 -26.40 -9.25
N ALA A 436 51.94 -26.12 -8.18
CA ALA A 436 52.13 -24.79 -7.58
C ALA A 436 53.46 -24.15 -8.02
N ALA A 437 53.55 -22.82 -7.92
CA ALA A 437 54.81 -22.08 -7.77
C ALA A 437 54.62 -20.95 -6.75
N ALA A 438 55.60 -20.83 -5.83
CA ALA A 438 55.57 -20.08 -4.58
C ALA A 438 56.12 -18.63 -4.70
N PRO A 439 55.93 -17.77 -3.67
CA PRO A 439 56.45 -16.40 -3.61
C PRO A 439 57.69 -16.26 -2.69
N MET A 440 58.45 -15.17 -2.84
CA MET A 440 59.38 -14.60 -1.83
C MET A 440 59.10 -13.09 -1.75
N GLY A 441 58.78 -12.48 -0.59
CA GLY A 441 59.71 -12.00 0.46
C GLY A 441 60.20 -10.57 0.11
N VAL A 442 60.33 -9.53 0.95
CA VAL A 442 60.38 -9.33 2.41
C VAL A 442 60.19 -7.82 2.73
N ALA A 443 59.52 -7.53 3.86
CA ALA A 443 59.56 -6.41 4.84
C ALA A 443 59.93 -4.92 4.53
N ALA A 444 59.07 -4.05 5.10
CA ALA A 444 59.30 -2.93 6.05
C ALA A 444 60.03 -1.63 5.66
N SER A 445 59.36 -0.48 5.88
CA SER A 445 59.76 0.53 6.90
C SER A 445 58.79 1.72 6.99
N MET A 446 58.52 2.17 8.22
CA MET A 446 57.87 3.44 8.58
C MET A 446 58.77 4.65 8.29
N GLY A 447 58.17 5.82 8.03
CA GLY A 447 58.88 7.11 8.01
C GLY A 447 57.96 8.30 7.75
N THR A 448 57.87 9.18 8.73
CA THR A 448 57.10 10.44 8.81
C THR A 448 57.71 11.60 7.99
N ALA A 449 56.87 12.54 7.52
CA ALA A 449 56.99 14.02 7.65
C ALA A 449 56.62 14.83 6.38
N SER A 450 55.61 15.68 6.58
CA SER A 450 55.35 17.04 6.04
C SER A 450 56.22 17.66 4.93
N SER A 451 55.55 18.21 3.90
CA SER A 451 55.40 19.67 3.61
C SER A 451 55.46 20.07 2.12
N MET A 452 54.62 21.05 1.78
CA MET A 452 54.69 22.04 0.68
C MET A 452 54.58 21.61 -0.81
N GLY A 453 53.40 21.89 -1.37
CA GLY A 453 53.17 22.83 -2.48
C GLY A 453 53.99 22.74 -3.78
N ALA A 454 53.32 22.35 -4.86
CA ALA A 454 53.50 22.93 -6.20
C ALA A 454 52.30 22.56 -7.09
N GLY A 455 51.66 23.57 -7.68
CA GLY A 455 50.55 23.40 -8.62
C GLY A 455 51.00 22.80 -9.96
N MET A 456 50.09 22.06 -10.59
CA MET A 456 50.18 21.63 -11.99
C MET A 456 48.79 21.74 -12.64
N PRO A 457 48.74 21.97 -13.97
CA PRO A 457 47.71 22.79 -14.61
C PRO A 457 46.47 22.01 -15.05
N MET A 458 45.34 22.71 -15.13
CA MET A 458 44.10 22.24 -15.74
C MET A 458 44.29 21.99 -17.25
N PRO A 459 43.75 20.90 -17.83
CA PRO A 459 43.76 20.71 -19.27
C PRO A 459 42.77 21.65 -19.98
N ALA A 460 43.18 22.18 -21.13
CA ALA A 460 42.44 23.11 -21.95
C ALA A 460 41.11 22.52 -22.48
N GLN A 461 40.05 23.33 -22.46
CA GLN A 461 38.75 23.00 -23.04
C GLN A 461 38.81 22.92 -24.57
N MET A 462 38.25 21.87 -25.15
CA MET A 462 38.01 21.78 -26.59
C MET A 462 36.87 22.73 -27.02
N PRO A 463 36.92 23.34 -28.22
CA PRO A 463 35.86 24.24 -28.67
C PRO A 463 34.60 23.45 -29.04
N ALA A 464 33.44 23.95 -28.63
CA ALA A 464 32.14 23.43 -29.03
C ALA A 464 31.87 23.69 -30.53
N PRO A 465 31.28 22.74 -31.28
CA PRO A 465 30.91 22.97 -32.67
C PRO A 465 29.74 23.95 -32.79
N ALA A 466 29.77 24.79 -33.84
CA ALA A 466 28.75 25.78 -34.13
C ALA A 466 27.38 25.14 -34.49
N PRO A 467 26.25 25.74 -34.09
CA PRO A 467 24.92 25.18 -34.37
C PRO A 467 24.55 25.31 -35.85
N MET A 468 23.95 24.25 -36.40
CA MET A 468 23.38 24.26 -37.75
C MET A 468 22.07 25.07 -37.80
N PRO A 469 21.73 25.72 -38.93
CA PRO A 469 20.50 26.49 -39.06
C PRO A 469 19.26 25.57 -39.07
N ALA A 470 18.23 25.94 -38.31
CA ALA A 470 16.94 25.26 -38.32
C ALA A 470 16.19 25.52 -39.64
N PRO A 471 15.53 24.50 -40.24
CA PRO A 471 14.69 24.71 -41.42
C PRO A 471 13.41 25.47 -41.06
N ALA A 472 12.97 26.35 -41.96
CA ALA A 472 11.76 27.15 -41.81
C ALA A 472 10.49 26.27 -41.78
N PRO A 473 9.48 26.60 -40.97
CA PRO A 473 8.25 25.81 -40.87
C PRO A 473 7.40 25.94 -42.14
N ALA A 474 6.90 24.79 -42.62
CA ALA A 474 5.92 24.73 -43.70
C ALA A 474 4.55 25.26 -43.22
N PRO A 475 3.76 25.94 -44.08
CA PRO A 475 2.46 26.47 -43.71
C PRO A 475 1.45 25.34 -43.43
N MET A 476 0.71 25.47 -42.32
CA MET A 476 -0.33 24.51 -41.95
C MET A 476 -1.55 24.61 -42.90
N PRO A 477 -2.17 23.48 -43.28
CA PRO A 477 -3.43 23.49 -44.02
C PRO A 477 -4.59 24.01 -43.14
N THR A 478 -5.43 24.84 -43.73
CA THR A 478 -6.65 25.38 -43.10
C THR A 478 -7.67 24.27 -42.82
N PRO A 479 -8.29 24.24 -41.63
CA PRO A 479 -9.33 23.25 -41.32
C PRO A 479 -10.61 23.50 -42.15
N PRO A 480 -11.32 22.44 -42.57
CA PRO A 480 -12.61 22.59 -43.25
C PRO A 480 -13.68 23.16 -42.30
N PRO A 481 -14.71 23.85 -42.82
CA PRO A 481 -15.77 24.44 -42.00
C PRO A 481 -16.57 23.38 -41.26
N ALA A 482 -16.97 23.71 -40.03
CA ALA A 482 -17.75 22.84 -39.15
C ALA A 482 -19.13 22.52 -39.75
N PRO A 483 -19.64 21.27 -39.62
CA PRO A 483 -20.98 20.92 -40.07
C PRO A 483 -22.06 21.63 -39.22
N ALA A 484 -23.17 21.97 -39.88
CA ALA A 484 -24.31 22.65 -39.26
C ALA A 484 -24.93 21.82 -38.11
N ALA A 485 -25.37 22.52 -37.06
CA ALA A 485 -26.01 21.92 -35.90
C ALA A 485 -27.29 21.16 -36.30
N PRO A 486 -27.53 19.94 -35.76
CA PRO A 486 -28.76 19.22 -36.01
C PRO A 486 -29.94 19.91 -35.32
N ALA A 487 -31.10 19.91 -36.00
CA ALA A 487 -32.35 20.44 -35.48
C ALA A 487 -32.80 19.68 -34.21
N PRO A 488 -33.47 20.35 -33.25
CA PRO A 488 -33.92 19.72 -32.02
C PRO A 488 -34.94 18.60 -32.31
N PHE A 489 -34.67 17.41 -31.78
CA PHE A 489 -35.59 16.27 -31.81
C PHE A 489 -36.87 16.58 -31.00
N ALA A 490 -38.02 16.40 -31.63
CA ALA A 490 -39.32 16.44 -30.97
C ALA A 490 -39.46 15.28 -29.97
N ALA A 491 -39.96 15.57 -28.77
CA ALA A 491 -40.20 14.57 -27.73
C ALA A 491 -41.34 13.61 -28.15
N PRO A 492 -41.18 12.28 -28.01
CA PRO A 492 -42.26 11.35 -28.27
C PRO A 492 -43.27 11.38 -27.10
N SER A 493 -44.51 11.76 -27.42
CA SER A 493 -45.68 11.58 -26.56
C SER A 493 -46.18 10.13 -26.65
N GLY A 494 -45.98 9.34 -25.60
CA GLY A 494 -46.54 8.00 -25.46
C GLY A 494 -46.68 7.60 -23.99
N PRO A 495 -47.72 6.84 -23.60
CA PRO A 495 -47.98 6.50 -22.21
C PRO A 495 -46.94 5.49 -21.67
N THR A 496 -46.48 5.73 -20.44
CA THR A 496 -45.51 4.89 -19.73
C THR A 496 -46.15 3.55 -19.31
N PRO A 497 -45.50 2.39 -19.52
CA PRO A 497 -46.01 1.10 -19.05
C PRO A 497 -45.94 0.97 -17.52
N VAL A 498 -46.91 0.26 -16.94
CA VAL A 498 -47.06 0.04 -15.49
C VAL A 498 -46.18 -1.13 -15.03
N GLY A 499 -45.37 -0.91 -13.98
CA GLY A 499 -44.89 -1.98 -13.09
C GLY A 499 -43.41 -2.37 -13.18
N VAL A 500 -42.50 -1.53 -12.67
CA VAL A 500 -41.19 -1.95 -12.07
C VAL A 500 -40.83 -0.93 -10.97
N PRO A 501 -40.50 -1.33 -9.73
CA PRO A 501 -40.17 -0.38 -8.66
C PRO A 501 -38.76 0.19 -8.84
N ALA A 502 -38.66 1.52 -9.02
CA ALA A 502 -37.40 2.23 -9.07
C ALA A 502 -36.79 2.37 -7.66
N ARG A 503 -35.54 1.90 -7.50
CA ARG A 503 -34.68 2.18 -6.35
C ARG A 503 -34.53 3.69 -6.16
N GLY A 504 -34.85 4.15 -4.96
CA GLY A 504 -34.88 5.57 -4.59
C GLY A 504 -33.51 6.24 -4.67
N GLY A 505 -33.39 7.20 -5.57
CA GLY A 505 -32.54 8.38 -5.38
C GLY A 505 -33.38 9.50 -4.78
N LEU A 506 -32.78 10.32 -3.91
CA LEU A 506 -33.46 11.49 -3.35
C LEU A 506 -33.80 12.48 -4.47
N THR A 507 -35.06 12.84 -4.59
CA THR A 507 -35.50 13.84 -5.56
C THR A 507 -35.07 15.25 -5.11
N ALA A 508 -34.93 16.18 -6.05
CA ALA A 508 -34.58 17.58 -5.77
C ALA A 508 -35.62 18.31 -4.88
N ALA A 509 -36.80 17.71 -4.67
CA ALA A 509 -37.81 18.15 -3.72
C ALA A 509 -37.52 17.64 -2.29
N GLN A 510 -37.01 16.42 -2.14
CA GLN A 510 -36.59 15.84 -0.86
C GLN A 510 -35.33 16.52 -0.30
N VAL A 511 -34.46 17.04 -1.18
CA VAL A 511 -33.27 17.83 -0.79
C VAL A 511 -33.63 19.27 -0.34
N ARG A 512 -34.84 19.76 -0.66
CA ARG A 512 -35.30 21.13 -0.35
C ARG A 512 -36.22 21.25 0.87
N GLY A 513 -36.44 20.17 1.64
CA GLY A 513 -37.11 20.25 2.94
C GLY A 513 -38.53 20.81 2.90
N MET A 514 -39.30 20.55 1.83
CA MET A 514 -40.71 20.96 1.73
C MET A 514 -41.60 19.74 1.53
N THR A 515 -42.05 19.14 2.62
CA THR A 515 -43.25 18.32 2.64
C THR A 515 -44.29 19.02 3.50
N ALA A 516 -45.34 19.54 2.86
CA ALA A 516 -46.52 20.07 3.55
C ALA A 516 -47.19 18.96 4.40
N PRO A 517 -47.74 19.26 5.58
CA PRO A 517 -48.38 18.26 6.43
C PRO A 517 -49.86 18.05 6.06
N ALA A 518 -50.36 16.82 6.25
CA ALA A 518 -51.79 16.51 6.26
C ALA A 518 -52.48 17.06 7.54
N PRO A 519 -53.80 17.36 7.53
CA PRO A 519 -54.44 18.21 8.55
C PRO A 519 -54.95 17.45 9.79
N GLY A 520 -54.73 18.03 10.98
CA GLY A 520 -55.29 17.60 12.27
C GLY A 520 -54.61 18.33 13.45
N ALA A 521 -55.34 19.24 14.11
CA ALA A 521 -54.93 20.27 15.10
C ALA A 521 -54.42 19.75 16.49
N PRO A 522 -54.07 20.60 17.51
CA PRO A 522 -53.72 22.04 17.54
C PRO A 522 -52.39 22.41 18.28
N GLN A 523 -51.86 23.60 17.92
CA GLN A 523 -51.14 24.65 18.70
C GLN A 523 -50.13 24.30 19.82
N GLU A 524 -48.87 24.69 19.58
CA GLU A 524 -48.06 25.73 20.27
C GLU A 524 -46.58 25.33 20.27
N LEU A 525 -45.72 26.17 19.71
CA LEU A 525 -44.36 26.49 20.19
C LEU A 525 -43.67 27.45 19.19
N SER A 526 -42.89 28.36 19.76
CA SER A 526 -42.45 29.65 19.23
C SER A 526 -41.46 29.62 18.06
N GLN A 527 -41.50 30.68 17.24
CA GLN A 527 -40.57 30.95 16.14
C GLN A 527 -39.17 31.32 16.64
N ALA A 528 -38.13 30.69 16.09
CA ALA A 528 -36.76 31.20 16.09
C ALA A 528 -36.43 31.74 14.68
N PRO A 529 -35.74 32.89 14.54
CA PRO A 529 -35.55 33.54 13.26
C PRO A 529 -34.55 32.81 12.36
N ALA A 530 -34.91 32.68 11.08
CA ALA A 530 -34.04 32.16 10.03
C ALA A 530 -33.00 33.21 9.62
N THR A 531 -31.71 32.91 9.80
CA THR A 531 -30.61 33.66 9.18
C THR A 531 -30.46 33.20 7.73
N GLY A 532 -31.12 33.92 6.82
CA GLY A 532 -31.09 33.67 5.38
C GLY A 532 -29.74 34.03 4.74
N TRP A 533 -29.31 33.19 3.79
CA TRP A 533 -28.31 33.52 2.78
C TRP A 533 -28.91 34.51 1.76
N PRO A 534 -28.15 35.48 1.22
CA PRO A 534 -28.69 36.49 0.30
C PRO A 534 -28.95 35.96 -1.13
N ASN A 535 -30.02 36.49 -1.73
CA ASN A 535 -30.56 36.19 -3.06
C ASN A 535 -29.64 36.56 -4.24
N ALA A 536 -29.83 35.84 -5.34
CA ALA A 536 -29.08 35.92 -6.61
C ALA A 536 -29.48 37.09 -7.53
N GLN A 537 -29.23 38.34 -7.13
CA GLN A 537 -29.42 39.52 -8.00
C GLN A 537 -28.25 40.53 -8.02
N SER A 538 -27.04 40.13 -7.63
CA SER A 538 -25.85 41.00 -7.73
C SER A 538 -24.70 40.30 -8.46
N TRP A 539 -24.85 40.14 -9.77
CA TRP A 539 -23.73 39.86 -10.68
C TRP A 539 -23.67 41.00 -11.72
N PRO A 540 -22.59 41.78 -11.81
CA PRO A 540 -22.39 42.66 -12.94
C PRO A 540 -21.90 41.84 -14.15
N ASN A 541 -22.61 42.00 -15.27
CA ASN A 541 -22.18 41.59 -16.60
C ASN A 541 -20.88 42.31 -16.98
N ALA A 542 -19.93 41.60 -17.58
CA ALA A 542 -18.87 42.20 -18.37
C ALA A 542 -18.79 41.49 -19.73
N ALA A 543 -19.48 42.07 -20.70
CA ALA A 543 -19.22 41.87 -22.10
C ALA A 543 -18.13 42.87 -22.54
N GLY A 544 -17.08 42.34 -23.16
CA GLY A 544 -16.34 42.89 -24.31
C GLY A 544 -15.69 44.27 -24.23
N MET A 545 -14.41 44.33 -24.56
CA MET A 545 -13.82 45.30 -25.50
C MET A 545 -12.45 44.78 -25.94
N GLY A 546 -12.21 44.85 -27.25
CA GLY A 546 -11.01 44.35 -27.91
C GLY A 546 -9.90 45.38 -28.12
N GLN A 547 -8.91 44.89 -28.85
CA GLN A 547 -7.70 45.45 -29.47
C GLN A 547 -7.49 46.97 -29.68
N THR A 548 -6.20 47.31 -29.54
CA THR A 548 -5.34 48.26 -30.30
C THR A 548 -5.59 49.77 -30.25
N GLY A 549 -4.52 50.47 -29.83
CA GLY A 549 -4.21 51.89 -29.99
C GLY A 549 -2.82 52.15 -29.45
#